data_AF-A0A3R9BLX8-F1
#
_entry.id   AF-A0A3R9BLX8-F1
#
_cell.length_a   1.000
_cell.length_b   1.000
_cell.length_c   1.000
_cell.angle_alpha   90.00
_cell.angle_beta   90.00
_cell.angle_gamma   90.00
#
_symmetry.space_group_name_H-M   'P 1'
#
loop_
_entity.id
_entity.type
_entity.pdbx_description
1 polymer ?
#
loop_
_entity_poly.entity_id
_entity_poly.type
_entity_poly.pdbx_seq_one_letter_code
_entity_poly.pdbx_strand_id
1 'polypeptide(L)'
;MRRVLLSLILCAQPASMSAASELAVFHTASFGGSRSVSLSLAEGTASGDPAFDFDVVITLSEFDGGGTVLYRDGGRHQASVRCVSPAMVRINSADYAIDVSAQPGTDWKYDLWAALCTAPVS
;
A
#
# COMPACT_ATOMS: atom_id res chain seq x y z
N MET A 1 -40.08 19.90 -46.11
CA MET A 1 -39.38 18.67 -45.67
C MET A 1 -38.45 19.06 -44.51
N ARG A 2 -38.79 18.70 -43.27
CA ARG A 2 -38.12 19.20 -42.06
C ARG A 2 -37.25 18.05 -41.51
N ARG A 3 -35.93 18.13 -41.70
CA ARG A 3 -34.98 17.09 -41.25
C ARG A 3 -34.73 17.29 -39.75
N VAL A 4 -35.12 16.30 -38.94
CA VAL A 4 -34.81 16.24 -37.50
C VAL A 4 -33.53 15.42 -37.35
N LEU A 5 -32.44 16.06 -36.91
CA LEU A 5 -31.19 15.40 -36.56
C LEU A 5 -31.27 14.95 -35.09
N LEU A 6 -31.38 13.64 -34.86
CA LEU A 6 -31.19 13.05 -33.53
C LEU A 6 -29.70 13.00 -33.22
N SER A 7 -29.28 13.74 -32.19
CA SER A 7 -27.92 13.67 -31.64
C SER A 7 -27.86 12.50 -30.64
N LEU A 8 -27.04 11.50 -30.93
CA LEU A 8 -26.70 10.41 -30.01
C LEU A 8 -25.65 10.90 -29.02
N ILE A 9 -26.03 11.13 -27.77
CA ILE A 9 -25.09 11.43 -26.69
C ILE A 9 -24.60 10.09 -26.13
N LEU A 10 -23.35 9.74 -26.42
CA LEU A 10 -22.68 8.59 -25.83
C LEU A 10 -22.21 8.99 -24.42
N CYS A 11 -22.98 8.60 -23.41
CA CYS A 11 -22.56 8.73 -22.01
C CYS A 11 -21.42 7.74 -21.74
N ALA A 12 -20.17 8.20 -21.81
CA ALA A 12 -19.05 7.47 -21.22
C ALA A 12 -19.20 7.57 -19.70
N GLN A 13 -19.67 6.49 -19.06
CA GLN A 13 -19.69 6.41 -17.61
C GLN A 13 -18.26 6.22 -17.11
N PRO A 14 -17.72 7.10 -16.24
CA PRO A 14 -16.49 6.78 -15.54
C PRO A 14 -16.77 5.57 -14.65
N ALA A 15 -16.08 4.46 -14.90
CA ALA A 15 -16.06 3.33 -13.98
C ALA A 15 -15.30 3.79 -12.72
N SER A 16 -16.05 4.19 -11.70
CA SER A 16 -15.49 4.47 -10.38
C SER A 16 -14.98 3.15 -9.81
N MET A 17 -13.67 2.91 -9.93
CA MET A 17 -12.97 1.87 -9.17
C MET A 17 -13.00 2.27 -7.69
N SER A 18 -14.07 1.91 -6.98
CA SER A 18 -14.05 1.89 -5.52
C SER A 18 -13.20 0.71 -5.08
N ALA A 19 -11.88 0.91 -5.06
CA ALA A 19 -11.02 0.13 -4.18
C ALA A 19 -11.27 0.64 -2.76
N ALA A 20 -12.34 0.18 -2.13
CA ALA A 20 -12.42 0.17 -0.68
C ALA A 20 -11.39 -0.87 -0.21
N SER A 21 -10.11 -0.46 -0.16
CA SER A 21 -9.08 -1.31 0.40
C SER A 21 -9.36 -1.38 1.89
N GLU A 22 -9.92 -2.50 2.34
CA GLU A 22 -9.57 -3.01 3.66
C GLU A 22 -8.04 -2.89 3.78
N LEU A 23 -7.56 -2.36 4.90
CA LEU A 23 -6.15 -2.10 5.17
C LEU A 23 -5.30 -3.31 4.75
N ALA A 24 -4.64 -3.24 3.58
CA ALA A 24 -3.97 -4.40 3.01
C ALA A 24 -2.74 -4.72 3.88
N VAL A 25 -2.84 -5.79 4.67
CA VAL A 25 -1.75 -6.25 5.54
C VAL A 25 -0.61 -6.72 4.65
N PHE A 26 0.56 -6.10 4.80
CA PHE A 26 1.76 -6.49 4.05
C PHE A 26 2.80 -7.18 4.93
N HIS A 27 2.75 -7.00 6.26
CA HIS A 27 3.68 -7.64 7.18
C HIS A 27 2.97 -7.98 8.49
N THR A 28 3.34 -9.11 9.10
CA THR A 28 2.90 -9.47 10.45
C THR A 28 4.07 -10.09 11.22
N ALA A 29 4.35 -9.54 12.40
CA ALA A 29 5.34 -10.04 13.33
C ALA A 29 4.66 -10.65 14.56
N SER A 30 5.08 -11.84 14.97
CA SER A 30 4.60 -12.51 16.18
C SER A 30 5.60 -12.33 17.31
N PHE A 31 5.11 -11.91 18.49
CA PHE A 31 5.91 -11.77 19.71
C PHE A 31 5.56 -12.91 20.66
N GLY A 32 6.55 -13.45 21.37
CA GLY A 32 6.33 -14.53 22.34
C GLY A 32 5.27 -14.12 23.37
N GLY A 33 4.24 -14.95 23.55
CA GLY A 33 3.08 -14.63 24.40
C GLY A 33 1.76 -14.43 23.64
N SER A 34 1.62 -15.03 22.46
CA SER A 34 0.37 -15.02 21.67
C SER A 34 -0.05 -13.65 21.18
N ARG A 35 0.87 -12.69 21.03
CA ARG A 35 0.56 -11.37 20.46
C ARG A 35 1.18 -11.25 19.08
N SER A 36 0.48 -10.57 18.17
CA SER A 36 1.02 -10.23 16.86
C SER A 36 0.78 -8.76 16.56
N VAL A 37 1.68 -8.20 15.75
CA VAL A 37 1.55 -6.85 15.21
C VAL A 37 1.54 -6.97 13.71
N SER A 38 0.53 -6.37 13.07
CA SER A 38 0.43 -6.27 11.63
C SER A 38 0.64 -4.83 11.18
N LEU A 39 1.34 -4.69 10.05
CA LEU A 39 1.45 -3.45 9.31
C LEU A 39 0.61 -3.54 8.05
N SER A 40 -0.16 -2.49 7.79
CA SER A 40 -1.07 -2.43 6.65
C SER A 40 -0.99 -1.10 5.91
N LEU A 41 -1.29 -1.14 4.61
CA LEU A 41 -1.47 0.07 3.81
C LEU A 41 -2.85 0.67 4.10
N ALA A 42 -2.87 1.91 4.56
CA ALA A 42 -4.10 2.69 4.73
C ALA A 42 -4.43 3.54 3.50
N GLU A 43 -3.39 4.11 2.90
CA GLU A 43 -3.50 4.96 1.72
C GLU A 43 -2.30 4.67 0.82
N GLY A 44 -2.47 4.83 -0.48
CA GLY A 44 -1.38 4.73 -1.45
C GLY A 44 -1.69 5.52 -2.72
N THR A 45 -0.69 6.24 -3.22
CA THR A 45 -0.76 7.02 -4.46
C THR A 45 0.59 6.97 -5.19
N ALA A 46 0.62 7.37 -6.46
CA ALA A 46 1.87 7.66 -7.15
C ALA A 46 2.64 8.76 -6.41
N SER A 47 3.96 8.63 -6.32
CA SER A 47 4.77 9.59 -5.57
C SER A 47 4.81 10.96 -6.24
N GLY A 48 4.84 12.02 -5.42
CA GLY A 48 5.12 13.38 -5.88
C GLY A 48 6.62 13.65 -6.10
N ASP A 49 7.49 12.84 -5.49
CA ASP A 49 8.94 12.88 -5.72
C ASP A 49 9.27 11.98 -6.92
N PRO A 50 9.84 12.51 -8.03
CA PRO A 50 10.15 11.71 -9.21
C PRO A 50 11.21 10.62 -8.95
N ALA A 51 11.88 10.67 -7.80
CA ALA A 51 12.80 9.65 -7.37
C ALA A 51 12.08 8.44 -6.74
N PHE A 52 10.76 8.45 -6.54
CA PHE A 52 10.00 7.34 -5.96
C PHE A 52 8.79 7.03 -6.83
N ASP A 53 8.28 5.81 -6.71
CA ASP A 53 7.14 5.33 -7.50
C ASP A 53 5.82 5.53 -6.73
N PHE A 54 5.84 5.29 -5.42
CA PHE A 54 4.66 5.36 -4.56
C PHE A 54 4.91 6.20 -3.31
N ASP A 55 3.88 6.94 -2.88
CA ASP A 55 3.76 7.49 -1.53
C ASP A 55 2.60 6.77 -0.82
N VAL A 56 2.85 6.24 0.38
CA VAL A 56 1.90 5.43 1.13
C VAL A 56 1.78 5.87 2.58
N VAL A 57 0.65 5.52 3.20
CA VAL A 57 0.44 5.64 4.65
C VAL A 57 0.33 4.25 5.23
N ILE A 58 1.17 3.96 6.21
CA ILE A 58 1.21 2.68 6.94
C ILE A 58 0.46 2.85 8.25
N THR A 59 -0.32 1.84 8.60
CA THR A 59 -0.98 1.71 9.91
C THR A 59 -0.51 0.46 10.62
N LEU A 60 -0.59 0.49 11.94
CA LEU A 60 -0.21 -0.60 12.82
C LEU A 60 -1.44 -1.10 13.58
N SER A 61 -1.63 -2.41 13.66
CA SER A 61 -2.63 -3.03 14.52
C SER A 61 -2.00 -4.16 15.32
N GLU A 62 -2.40 -4.28 16.58
CA GLU A 62 -1.97 -5.36 17.47
C GLU A 62 -3.14 -6.31 17.75
N PHE A 63 -2.84 -7.59 17.79
CA PHE A 63 -3.80 -8.66 18.01
C PHE A 63 -3.36 -9.59 19.15
N ASP A 64 -4.34 -10.15 19.84
CA ASP A 64 -4.12 -11.29 20.74
C ASP A 64 -4.07 -12.62 19.99
N GLY A 65 -3.92 -13.72 20.74
CA GLY A 65 -3.75 -15.07 20.17
C GLY A 65 -5.01 -15.63 19.54
N GLY A 66 -6.17 -15.02 19.83
CA GLY A 66 -7.44 -15.33 19.20
C GLY A 66 -7.74 -14.45 17.99
N GLY A 67 -6.85 -13.52 17.62
CA GLY A 67 -7.05 -12.57 16.54
C GLY A 67 -7.92 -11.36 16.91
N THR A 68 -8.18 -11.13 18.21
CA THR A 68 -8.89 -9.93 18.66
C THR A 68 -7.96 -8.72 18.58
N VAL A 69 -8.42 -7.64 17.96
CA VAL A 69 -7.67 -6.38 17.89
C VAL A 69 -7.58 -5.77 19.28
N LEU A 70 -6.37 -5.69 19.82
CA LEU A 70 -6.08 -5.06 21.11
C LEU A 70 -5.77 -3.57 20.96
N TYR A 71 -5.15 -3.19 19.84
CA TYR A 71 -4.73 -1.83 19.59
C TYR A 71 -4.75 -1.52 18.10
N ARG A 72 -5.14 -0.29 17.76
CA ARG A 72 -4.97 0.30 16.44
C ARG A 72 -4.25 1.62 16.62
N ASP A 73 -3.14 1.74 15.92
CA ASP A 73 -2.44 3.00 15.89
C ASP A 73 -3.24 4.04 15.08
N GLY A 74 -3.38 5.24 15.63
CA GLY A 74 -3.98 6.39 14.97
C GLY A 74 -2.97 7.25 14.21
N GLY A 75 -1.69 6.88 14.25
CA GLY A 75 -0.61 7.54 13.51
C GLY A 75 -0.78 7.41 11.99
N ARG A 76 -0.29 8.44 11.28
CA ARG A 76 -0.15 8.41 9.81
C ARG A 76 1.33 8.28 9.47
N HIS A 77 1.82 7.04 9.37
CA HIS A 77 3.23 6.78 9.07
C HIS A 77 3.46 6.83 7.58
N GLN A 78 3.97 7.95 7.09
CA GLN A 78 4.26 8.13 5.67
C GLN A 78 5.54 7.41 5.26
N ALA A 79 5.48 6.76 4.11
CA ALA A 79 6.65 6.18 3.46
C ALA A 79 6.58 6.40 1.95
N SER A 80 7.74 6.51 1.31
CA SER A 80 7.85 6.53 -0.16
C SER A 80 8.63 5.30 -0.62
N VAL A 81 8.19 4.68 -1.71
CA VAL A 81 8.76 3.42 -2.21
C VAL A 81 9.25 3.60 -3.63
N ARG A 82 10.51 3.23 -3.87
CA ARG A 82 11.12 3.12 -5.19
C ARG A 82 11.24 1.65 -5.56
N CYS A 83 10.58 1.27 -6.64
CA CYS A 83 10.55 -0.09 -7.17
C CYS A 83 11.79 -0.42 -8.01
N VAL A 84 12.33 0.57 -8.72
CA VAL A 84 13.48 0.40 -9.60
C VAL A 84 14.82 0.41 -8.84
N SER A 85 15.87 -0.18 -9.43
CA SER A 85 17.20 -0.22 -8.83
C SER A 85 17.86 1.17 -8.76
N PRO A 86 18.47 1.56 -7.61
CA PRO A 86 18.48 0.83 -6.36
C PRO A 86 17.10 0.88 -5.68
N ALA A 87 16.54 -0.28 -5.32
CA ALA A 87 15.26 -0.37 -4.64
C ALA A 87 15.37 0.27 -3.25
N MET A 88 14.40 1.11 -2.89
CA MET A 88 14.45 1.89 -1.66
C MET A 88 13.08 2.09 -1.03
N VAL A 89 13.09 2.17 0.30
CA VAL A 89 11.98 2.66 1.10
C VAL A 89 12.48 3.87 1.89
N ARG A 90 11.82 5.01 1.71
CA ARG A 90 12.02 6.21 2.52
C ARG A 90 11.00 6.25 3.64
N ILE A 91 11.47 6.49 4.86
CA ILE A 91 10.61 6.73 6.02
C ILE A 91 11.06 8.05 6.63
N ASN A 92 10.14 9.00 6.75
CA ASN A 92 10.47 10.39 7.06
C ASN A 92 11.56 10.92 6.10
N SER A 93 12.72 11.32 6.61
CA SER A 93 13.86 11.83 5.83
C SER A 93 14.98 10.81 5.64
N ALA A 94 14.77 9.54 5.96
CA ALA A 94 15.79 8.49 5.88
C ALA A 94 15.48 7.48 4.76
N ASP A 95 16.47 7.24 3.91
CA ASP A 95 16.40 6.30 2.80
C ASP A 95 17.03 4.96 3.20
N TYR A 96 16.26 3.88 3.07
CA TYR A 96 16.70 2.52 3.36
C TYR A 96 16.77 1.73 2.06
N ALA A 97 17.97 1.29 1.70
CA ALA A 97 18.15 0.36 0.58
C ALA A 97 17.46 -0.97 0.89
N ILE A 98 16.77 -1.52 -0.11
CA ILE A 98 16.11 -2.81 -0.03
C ILE A 98 17.01 -3.86 -0.65
N ASP A 99 17.34 -4.88 0.14
CA ASP A 99 17.90 -6.11 -0.40
C ASP A 99 16.78 -6.90 -1.07
N VAL A 100 16.69 -6.80 -2.40
CA VAL A 100 15.66 -7.48 -3.20
C VAL A 100 15.82 -9.01 -3.20
N SER A 101 16.92 -9.53 -2.64
CA SER A 101 17.13 -10.98 -2.45
C SER A 101 16.69 -11.47 -1.07
N ALA A 102 16.21 -10.57 -0.20
CA ALA A 102 15.74 -10.92 1.14
C ALA A 102 14.51 -11.84 1.09
N GLN A 103 14.39 -12.69 2.11
CA GLN A 103 13.25 -13.58 2.25
C GLN A 103 12.04 -12.80 2.79
N PRO A 104 10.83 -12.98 2.23
CA PRO A 104 9.61 -12.40 2.77
C PRO A 104 9.41 -12.70 4.27
N GLY A 105 8.88 -11.73 5.01
CA GLY A 105 8.57 -11.84 6.44
C GLY A 105 9.75 -11.55 7.38
N THR A 106 10.96 -11.29 6.85
CA THR A 106 12.16 -11.06 7.68
C THR A 106 12.42 -9.57 7.96
N ASP A 107 12.15 -8.70 7.00
CA ASP A 107 12.22 -7.24 7.15
C ASP A 107 10.95 -6.63 6.56
N TRP A 108 10.20 -5.93 7.42
CA TRP A 108 8.96 -5.28 7.02
C TRP A 108 9.14 -4.23 5.91
N LYS A 109 10.33 -3.63 5.76
CA LYS A 109 10.62 -2.69 4.68
C LYS A 109 10.71 -3.41 3.34
N TYR A 110 11.31 -4.60 3.32
CA TYR A 110 11.30 -5.46 2.14
C TYR A 110 9.86 -5.89 1.82
N ASP A 111 9.09 -6.32 2.82
CA ASP A 111 7.71 -6.77 2.60
C ASP A 111 6.81 -5.64 2.07
N LEU A 112 7.01 -4.41 2.56
CA LEU A 112 6.35 -3.21 2.02
C LEU A 112 6.71 -2.99 0.55
N TRP A 113 8.00 -3.00 0.22
CA TRP A 113 8.47 -2.86 -1.15
C TRP A 113 7.90 -3.95 -2.06
N ALA A 114 7.93 -5.21 -1.62
CA ALA A 114 7.43 -6.34 -2.39
C ALA A 114 5.92 -6.22 -2.62
N ALA A 115 5.14 -5.82 -1.61
CA ALA A 115 3.70 -5.66 -1.70
C ALA A 115 3.27 -4.63 -2.76
N LEU A 116 4.08 -3.59 -3.00
CA LEU A 116 3.79 -2.56 -3.99
C LEU A 116 4.43 -2.84 -5.36
N CYS A 117 5.66 -3.36 -5.37
CA CYS A 117 6.49 -3.43 -6.57
C CYS A 117 6.48 -4.78 -7.28
N THR A 118 5.96 -5.84 -6.63
CA THR A 118 5.88 -7.19 -7.21
C THR A 118 4.44 -7.69 -7.38
N ALA A 119 3.45 -6.89 -6.97
CA ALA A 119 2.04 -7.21 -7.18
C ALA A 119 1.75 -7.31 -8.69
N PRO A 120 0.98 -8.31 -9.15
CA PRO A 120 0.59 -8.39 -10.55
C PRO A 120 -0.19 -7.15 -10.95
N VAL A 121 0.27 -6.43 -11.97
CA VAL A 121 -0.54 -5.41 -12.64
C VAL A 121 -1.61 -6.11 -13.48
N SER A 122 -2.87 -5.71 -13.33
CA SER A 122 -4.04 -6.31 -14.02
C SER A 122 -4.08 -5.96 -15.50
#